data_AF-A0A2W5FDG3-F1
#
_entry.id   AF-A0A2W5FDG3-F1
#
_cell.length_a   1.000
_cell.length_b   1.000
_cell.length_c   1.000
_cell.angle_alpha   90.00
_cell.angle_beta   90.00
_cell.angle_gamma   90.00
#
_symmetry.space_group_name_H-M   'P 1'
#
loop_
_entity.id
_entity.type
_entity.pdbx_description
1 polymer ?
#
loop_
_entity_poly.entity_id
_entity_poly.type
_entity_poly.pdbx_seq_one_letter_code
_entity_poly.pdbx_strand_id
1 'polypeptide(L)' 'DENYAFEELVAEICAAMLCASAGVTSSPRPDHAKYIENWLKALKNDKRFIFSASAQAQKAADYIFGASQPTALAA' A
#
# COMPACT_ATOMS: atom_id res chain seq x y z
N ASP A 1 -11.57 -13.20 -4.32
CA ASP A 1 -11.08 -13.85 -3.08
C ASP A 1 -10.55 -12.83 -2.11
N GLU A 2 -10.68 -13.09 -0.81
CA GLU A 2 -10.20 -12.20 0.26
C GLU A 2 -8.67 -12.03 0.23
N ASN A 3 -7.91 -13.09 -0.09
CA ASN A 3 -6.45 -13.00 -0.27
C ASN A 3 -6.06 -12.06 -1.41
N TYR A 4 -6.74 -12.17 -2.56
CA TYR A 4 -6.50 -11.29 -3.70
C TYR A 4 -6.82 -9.83 -3.37
N ALA A 5 -7.93 -9.58 -2.65
CA ALA A 5 -8.28 -8.25 -2.17
C ALA A 5 -7.26 -7.70 -1.14
N PHE A 6 -6.64 -8.58 -0.34
CA PHE A 6 -5.61 -8.20 0.61
C PHE A 6 -4.32 -7.78 -0.10
N GLU A 7 -3.84 -8.57 -1.06
CA GLU A 7 -2.63 -8.26 -1.83
C GLU A 7 -2.78 -6.95 -2.62
N GLU A 8 -3.93 -6.73 -3.26
CA GLU A 8 -4.23 -5.48 -3.96
C GLU A 8 -4.24 -4.28 -3.00
N LEU A 9 -4.84 -4.42 -1.83
CA LEU A 9 -4.88 -3.35 -0.84
C LEU A 9 -3.48 -3.02 -0.29
N VAL A 10 -2.65 -4.04 -0.05
CA VAL A 10 -1.24 -3.84 0.35
C VAL A 10 -0.48 -3.07 -0.73
N ALA A 11 -0.64 -3.46 -2.00
CA ALA A 11 0.04 -2.82 -3.12
C ALA A 11 -0.38 -1.35 -3.30
N GLU A 12 -1.67 -1.06 -3.21
CA GLU A 12 -2.22 0.30 -3.40
C GLU A 12 -1.83 1.24 -2.24
N ILE A 13 -1.86 0.75 -0.98
CA ILE A 13 -1.38 1.54 0.17
C ILE A 13 0.13 1.81 0.04
N CYS A 14 0.92 0.81 -0.37
CA CYS A 14 2.36 0.98 -0.59
C CYS A 14 2.61 2.01 -1.69
N ALA A 15 1.94 1.90 -2.84
CA ALA A 15 2.04 2.85 -3.93
C ALA A 15 1.68 4.28 -3.48
N ALA A 16 0.63 4.44 -2.67
CA ALA A 16 0.24 5.73 -2.11
C ALA A 16 1.33 6.33 -1.20
N MET A 17 1.96 5.51 -0.33
CA MET A 17 3.09 5.93 0.52
C MET A 17 4.31 6.36 -0.33
N LEU A 18 4.62 5.61 -1.38
CA LEU A 18 5.71 5.90 -2.31
C LEU A 18 5.48 7.23 -3.05
N CYS A 19 4.28 7.39 -3.62
CA CYS A 19 3.88 8.62 -4.31
C CYS A 19 3.96 9.84 -3.38
N ALA A 20 3.43 9.72 -2.16
CA ALA A 20 3.46 10.80 -1.17
C ALA A 20 4.90 11.22 -0.83
N SER A 21 5.81 10.26 -0.64
CA SER A 21 7.19 10.55 -0.26
C SER A 21 8.03 11.05 -1.45
N ALA A 22 7.73 10.60 -2.67
CA ALA A 22 8.41 11.04 -3.89
C ALA A 22 7.88 12.39 -4.43
N GLY A 23 6.84 12.96 -3.81
CA GLY A 23 6.18 14.18 -4.30
C GLY A 23 5.39 13.96 -5.59
N VAL A 24 5.03 12.71 -5.90
CA VAL A 24 4.22 12.36 -7.08
C VAL A 24 2.75 12.44 -6.68
N THR A 25 2.01 13.34 -7.31
CA THR A 25 0.55 13.42 -7.12
C THR A 25 -0.11 12.16 -7.67
N SER A 26 -0.81 11.42 -6.82
CA SER A 26 -1.67 10.31 -7.26
C SER A 26 -2.99 10.87 -7.77
N SER A 27 -3.19 10.84 -9.09
CA SER A 27 -4.47 11.17 -9.72
C SER A 27 -5.36 9.92 -9.77
N PRO A 28 -6.65 10.00 -9.40
CA PRO A 28 -7.56 8.86 -9.50
C PRO A 28 -7.61 8.34 -10.94
N ARG A 29 -7.38 7.03 -11.13
CA ARG A 29 -7.55 6.40 -12.44
C ARG A 29 -8.90 5.66 -12.53
N PRO A 30 -9.56 5.67 -13.69
CA PRO A 30 -10.90 5.09 -13.85
C PRO A 30 -10.99 3.58 -13.55
N ASP A 31 -9.89 2.86 -13.71
CA ASP A 31 -9.74 1.42 -13.48
C ASP A 31 -9.59 1.07 -11.99
N HIS A 32 -9.17 1.99 -11.12
CA HIS A 32 -9.01 1.74 -9.68
C HIS A 32 -10.34 1.54 -8.94
N ALA A 33 -11.45 2.05 -9.50
CA ALA A 33 -12.78 1.93 -8.90
C ALA A 33 -13.25 0.47 -8.76
N LYS A 34 -12.73 -0.45 -9.59
CA LYS A 34 -13.12 -1.88 -9.57
C LYS A 34 -12.70 -2.60 -8.29
N TYR A 35 -11.62 -2.16 -7.63
CA TYR A 35 -11.07 -2.82 -6.43
C TYR A 35 -11.75 -2.34 -5.14
N ILE A 36 -12.32 -1.13 -5.16
CA ILE A 36 -12.99 -0.50 -4.02
C ILE A 36 -14.15 -1.35 -3.50
N GLU A 37 -14.93 -1.98 -4.40
CA GLU A 37 -16.06 -2.83 -3.97
C GLU A 37 -15.58 -4.05 -3.17
N ASN A 38 -14.48 -4.68 -3.61
CA ASN A 38 -13.92 -5.85 -2.95
C ASN A 38 -13.29 -5.48 -1.60
N TRP A 39 -12.59 -4.35 -1.53
CA TRP A 39 -12.05 -3.85 -0.26
C TRP A 39 -13.16 -3.49 0.72
N LEU A 40 -14.25 -2.83 0.26
CA LEU A 40 -15.39 -2.50 1.12
C LEU A 40 -16.06 -3.74 1.70
N LYS A 41 -16.15 -4.85 0.94
CA LYS A 41 -16.65 -6.14 1.46
C LYS A 41 -15.73 -6.69 2.54
N ALA A 42 -14.42 -6.75 2.28
CA ALA A 42 -13.43 -7.24 3.26
C ALA A 42 -13.41 -6.39 4.54
N LEU A 43 -13.47 -5.06 4.42
CA LEU A 43 -13.47 -4.12 5.56
C LEU A 43 -14.75 -4.18 6.40
N LYS A 44 -15.90 -4.50 5.77
CA LYS A 44 -17.14 -4.74 6.50
C LYS A 44 -17.08 -6.04 7.31
N ASN A 45 -16.40 -7.05 6.80
CA ASN A 45 -16.24 -8.34 7.47
C ASN A 45 -15.20 -8.28 8.60
N ASP A 46 -14.08 -7.61 8.39
CA ASP A 46 -13.02 -7.44 9.39
C ASP A 46 -12.43 -6.02 9.39
N LYS A 47 -12.68 -5.28 10.48
CA LYS A 47 -12.13 -3.93 10.68
C LYS A 47 -10.61 -3.93 10.89
N ARG A 48 -9.99 -5.07 11.22
CA ARG A 48 -8.53 -5.21 11.34
C ARG A 48 -7.84 -5.37 9.99
N PHE A 49 -8.59 -5.69 8.94
CA PHE A 49 -8.06 -5.92 7.60
C PHE A 49 -7.21 -4.74 7.10
N ILE A 50 -7.68 -3.50 7.30
CA ILE A 50 -6.93 -2.29 6.92
C ILE A 50 -5.61 -2.15 7.66
N PHE A 51 -5.57 -2.49 8.95
CA PHE A 51 -4.37 -2.36 9.78
C PHE A 51 -3.33 -3.41 9.38
N SER A 52 -3.76 -4.66 9.15
CA SER A 52 -2.90 -5.74 8.67
C SER A 52 -2.30 -5.43 7.30
N ALA A 53 -3.12 -4.94 6.35
CA ALA A 53 -2.65 -4.54 5.03
C ALA A 53 -1.66 -3.36 5.12
N SER A 54 -1.98 -2.34 5.93
CA SER A 54 -1.11 -1.18 6.14
C SER A 54 0.23 -1.56 6.75
N ALA A 55 0.27 -2.51 7.69
CA ALA A 55 1.51 -2.97 8.30
C ALA A 55 2.42 -3.70 7.30
N GLN A 56 1.85 -4.45 6.36
CA GLN A 56 2.64 -5.06 5.27
C GLN A 56 3.09 -4.03 4.24
N ALA A 57 2.21 -3.08 3.88
CA ALA A 57 2.54 -1.98 2.98
C ALA A 57 3.69 -1.12 3.50
N GLN A 58 3.70 -0.82 4.81
CA GLN A 58 4.78 -0.07 5.43
C GLN A 58 6.13 -0.80 5.31
N LYS A 59 6.17 -2.12 5.58
CA LYS A 59 7.40 -2.91 5.40
C LYS A 59 7.91 -2.88 3.96
N ALA A 60 7.01 -2.94 2.98
CA ALA A 60 7.36 -2.87 1.57
C ALA A 60 7.89 -1.47 1.19
N ALA A 61 7.22 -0.41 1.64
CA ALA A 61 7.67 0.97 1.43
C ALA A 61 9.03 1.22 2.08
N ASP A 62 9.22 0.79 3.34
CA ASP A 62 10.49 0.90 4.07
C ASP A 62 11.62 0.17 3.35
N TYR A 63 11.36 -1.03 2.81
CA TYR A 63 12.33 -1.76 2.01
C TYR A 63 12.74 -0.98 0.76
N ILE A 64 11.78 -0.40 0.03
CA ILE A 64 12.04 0.37 -1.19
C ILE A 64 12.83 1.66 -0.87
N PHE A 65 12.45 2.39 0.19
CA PHE A 65 13.17 3.60 0.59
C PHE A 65 14.54 3.29 1.20
N GLY A 66 14.66 2.23 1.99
CA GLY A 66 15.92 1.75 2.54
C GLY A 66 16.89 1.27 1.47
N ALA A 67 16.39 0.67 0.38
CA ALA A 67 17.17 0.33 -0.81
C ALA A 67 17.55 1.58 -1.65
N SER A 68 16.80 2.68 -1.51
CA SER A 68 17.00 3.93 -2.22
C SER A 68 17.98 4.89 -1.53
N GLN A 69 18.29 4.69 -0.24
CA GLN A 69 19.41 5.37 0.40
C GLN A 69 20.71 4.65 0.04
N PRO A 70 21.68 5.29 -0.64
CA PRO A 70 23.03 4.74 -0.64
C PRO A 70 23.47 4.65 0.81
N THR A 71 24.04 3.51 1.20
CA THR A 71 24.47 3.19 2.56
C THR A 71 25.28 4.35 3.14
N ALA A 72 24.62 5.28 3.83
CA ALA A 72 25.25 6.46 4.37
C ALA A 72 25.55 6.19 5.84
N LEU A 73 26.85 6.09 6.10
CA LEU A 73 27.53 5.97 7.39
C LEU A 73 27.38 4.64 8.13
N ALA A 74 28.23 3.69 7.76
CA ALA A 74 29.13 3.14 8.76
C ALA A 74 30.31 4.11 8.91
N ALA A 75 30.25 4.98 9.92
CA ALA A 75 31.38 5.78 10.42
C ALA A 75 31.36 5.69 11.95
#